data_AF-A0A1A3BHC3-F1
#
_entry.id   AF-A0A1A3BHC3-F1
#
_cell.length_a   1.000
_cell.length_b   1.000
_cell.length_c   1.000
_cell.angle_alpha   90.00
_cell.angle_beta   90.00
_cell.angle_gamma   90.00
#
_symmetry.space_group_name_H-M   'P 1'
#
loop_
_entity.id
_entity.type
_entity.pdbx_description
1 polymer ?
#
loop_
_entity_poly.entity_id
_entity_poly.type
_entity_poly.pdbx_seq_one_letter_code
_entity_poly.pdbx_strand_id
1 'polypeptide(L)'
;MVAGWVIAEPAAQANEYSCGHAAAANGYVNSTKYLWQVEQDCAVAYKIAYPGGLTTHEQAVAAVAAAEQYLRSLGYDAATVERMDIAGHGT
;
A
#
# COMPACT_ATOMS: atom_id res chain seq x y z
N MET A 1 -9.21 17.34 -24.12
CA MET A 1 -8.32 17.36 -22.94
C MET A 1 -8.52 16.05 -22.22
N VAL A 2 -7.64 15.07 -22.46
CA VAL A 2 -7.72 13.75 -21.81
C VAL A 2 -6.77 13.80 -20.63
N ALA A 3 -7.30 14.06 -19.43
CA ALA A 3 -6.55 13.90 -18.19
C ALA A 3 -6.32 12.40 -18.00
N GLY A 4 -5.24 11.90 -18.59
CA GLY A 4 -4.75 10.56 -18.32
C GLY A 4 -4.46 10.47 -16.84
N TRP A 5 -5.16 9.57 -16.16
CA TRP A 5 -4.81 9.08 -14.84
C TRP A 5 -3.50 8.29 -14.97
N VAL A 6 -2.41 9.00 -15.25
CA VAL A 6 -1.06 8.50 -15.04
C VAL A 6 -0.90 8.54 -13.52
N ILE A 7 -1.27 7.44 -12.86
CA ILE A 7 -0.87 7.23 -11.47
C ILE A 7 0.65 7.14 -11.53
N ALA A 8 1.30 8.27 -11.24
CA ALA A 8 2.71 8.46 -11.47
C ALA A 8 3.47 7.49 -10.55
N GLU A 9 4.34 6.65 -11.11
CA GLU A 9 5.34 5.84 -10.41
C GLU A 9 6.02 6.53 -9.20
N PRO A 10 6.30 7.86 -9.19
CA PRO A 10 6.78 8.54 -7.99
C PRO A 10 5.83 8.54 -6.79
N ALA A 11 4.50 8.49 -6.99
CA ALA A 11 3.53 8.37 -5.91
C ALA A 11 3.55 6.96 -5.29
N ALA A 12 3.72 5.91 -6.11
CA ALA A 12 3.86 4.54 -5.60
C ALA A 12 5.09 4.40 -4.69
N GLN A 13 6.25 4.94 -5.08
CA GLN A 13 7.47 4.89 -4.27
C GLN A 13 7.36 5.71 -2.96
N ALA A 14 6.72 6.88 -3.01
CA ALA A 14 6.48 7.69 -1.80
C ALA A 14 5.56 6.97 -0.80
N ASN A 15 4.57 6.25 -1.32
CA ASN A 15 3.63 5.54 -0.46
C ASN A 15 4.21 4.19 0.03
N GLU A 16 5.13 3.55 -0.70
CA GLU A 16 5.93 2.39 -0.21
C GLU A 16 6.73 2.74 1.05
N TYR A 17 7.42 3.90 1.03
CA TYR A 17 8.14 4.41 2.19
C TYR A 17 7.20 4.75 3.35
N SER A 18 6.05 5.35 3.05
CA SER A 18 5.02 5.68 4.04
C SER A 18 4.43 4.43 4.70
N CYS A 19 4.23 3.36 3.93
CA CYS A 19 3.80 2.05 4.43
C CYS A 19 4.82 1.44 5.41
N GLY A 20 6.10 1.42 5.02
CA GLY A 20 7.18 0.95 5.89
C GLY A 20 7.28 1.75 7.19
N HIS A 21 7.15 3.08 7.10
CA HIS A 21 7.18 3.98 8.25
C HIS A 21 5.97 3.78 9.17
N ALA A 22 4.76 3.61 8.62
CA ALA A 22 3.55 3.34 9.39
C ALA A 22 3.63 2.01 10.14
N ALA A 23 4.11 0.95 9.50
CA ALA A 23 4.36 -0.33 10.17
C ALA A 23 5.40 -0.18 11.29
N ALA A 24 6.52 0.49 11.02
CA ALA A 24 7.56 0.72 12.02
C ALA A 24 7.03 1.53 13.22
N ALA A 25 6.27 2.60 12.97
CA ALA A 25 5.67 3.45 14.00
C ALA A 25 4.65 2.71 14.87
N ASN A 26 3.99 1.67 14.35
CA ASN A 26 3.07 0.81 15.11
C ASN A 26 3.76 -0.44 15.70
N GLY A 27 5.09 -0.55 15.66
CA GLY A 27 5.85 -1.62 16.33
C GLY A 27 5.98 -2.93 15.55
N TYR A 28 5.63 -2.94 14.25
CA TYR A 28 5.81 -4.10 13.38
C TYR A 28 7.26 -4.31 12.94
N VAL A 29 8.14 -3.34 13.18
CA VAL A 29 9.59 -3.52 13.09
C VAL A 29 10.13 -3.77 14.49
N ASN A 30 10.56 -5.00 14.75
CA ASN A 30 11.01 -5.46 16.06
C ASN A 30 12.00 -6.63 15.93
N SER A 31 12.30 -7.34 17.02
CA SER A 31 13.27 -8.45 17.04
C SER A 31 12.87 -9.67 16.20
N THR A 32 11.61 -9.80 15.81
CA THR A 32 11.10 -10.93 14.99
C THR A 32 10.75 -10.52 13.57
N LYS A 33 10.56 -9.22 13.29
CA LYS A 33 10.23 -8.69 11.96
C LYS A 33 11.08 -7.46 11.64
N TYR A 34 11.92 -7.59 10.63
CA TYR A 34 12.86 -6.53 10.22
C TYR A 34 12.24 -5.56 9.22
N LEU A 35 12.80 -4.35 9.13
CA LEU A 35 12.35 -3.30 8.19
C LEU A 35 12.27 -3.80 6.74
N TRP A 36 13.27 -4.55 6.26
CA TRP A 36 13.28 -5.07 4.90
C TRP A 36 12.12 -6.03 4.60
N GLN A 37 11.62 -6.76 5.60
CA GLN A 37 10.44 -7.64 5.43
C GLN A 37 9.16 -6.80 5.30
N VAL A 38 9.06 -5.74 6.12
CA VAL A 38 7.95 -4.79 6.03
C VAL A 38 7.95 -4.08 4.68
N GLU A 39 9.11 -3.62 4.20
CA GLU A 39 9.24 -3.01 2.87
C GLU A 39 8.84 -3.98 1.76
N GLN A 40 9.19 -5.27 1.89
CA GLN A 40 8.77 -6.30 0.95
C GLN A 40 7.24 -6.54 0.98
N ASP A 41 6.63 -6.60 2.17
CA ASP A 41 5.18 -6.71 2.33
C ASP A 41 4.47 -5.52 1.67
N CYS A 42 4.96 -4.31 1.93
CA CYS A 42 4.46 -3.08 1.33
C CYS A 42 4.56 -3.12 -0.20
N ALA A 43 5.72 -3.48 -0.76
CA ALA A 43 5.91 -3.58 -2.21
C ALA A 43 4.94 -4.58 -2.88
N VAL A 44 4.62 -5.68 -2.20
CA VAL A 44 3.59 -6.62 -2.69
C VAL A 44 2.20 -6.00 -2.62
N ALA A 45 1.85 -5.33 -1.51
CA ALA A 45 0.58 -4.62 -1.39
C ALA A 45 0.40 -3.56 -2.49
N TYR A 46 1.45 -2.79 -2.83
CA TYR A 46 1.41 -1.83 -3.95
C TYR A 46 1.13 -2.50 -5.29
N LYS A 47 1.78 -3.63 -5.58
CA LYS A 47 1.52 -4.37 -6.83
C LYS A 47 0.09 -4.89 -6.91
N ILE A 48 -0.52 -5.21 -5.77
CA ILE A 48 -1.92 -5.63 -5.69
C ILE A 48 -2.87 -4.44 -5.85
N ALA A 49 -2.54 -3.28 -5.29
CA ALA A 49 -3.36 -2.06 -5.37
C ALA A 49 -3.29 -1.36 -6.74
N TYR A 50 -2.14 -1.45 -7.41
CA TYR A 50 -1.89 -0.86 -8.72
C TYR A 50 -1.49 -1.92 -9.76
N PRO A 51 -2.34 -2.93 -10.01
CA PRO A 51 -2.13 -3.83 -11.13
C PRO A 51 -2.29 -2.99 -12.41
N GLY A 52 -1.32 -3.04 -13.31
CA GLY A 52 -1.43 -2.31 -14.57
C GLY A 52 -2.73 -2.65 -15.31
N GLY A 53 -3.35 -1.67 -15.96
CA GLY A 53 -4.56 -1.89 -16.77
C GLY A 53 -5.90 -1.76 -16.03
N LEU A 54 -5.94 -1.12 -14.87
CA LEU A 54 -7.19 -0.67 -14.26
C LEU A 54 -7.87 0.39 -15.15
N THR A 55 -9.12 0.17 -15.53
CA THR A 55 -9.86 1.06 -16.46
C THR A 55 -11.08 1.72 -15.83
N THR A 56 -11.47 1.29 -14.62
CA THR A 56 -12.64 1.79 -13.92
C THR A 56 -12.32 2.07 -12.45
N HIS A 57 -13.09 2.99 -11.86
CA HIS A 57 -12.98 3.30 -10.44
C HIS A 57 -13.27 2.09 -9.55
N GLU A 58 -14.29 1.29 -9.90
CA GLU A 58 -14.64 0.07 -9.15
C GLU A 58 -13.49 -0.95 -9.12
N GLN A 59 -12.77 -1.11 -10.23
CA GLN A 59 -11.59 -1.98 -10.27
C GLN A 59 -10.45 -1.45 -9.39
N ALA A 60 -10.24 -0.13 -9.37
CA ALA A 60 -9.23 0.47 -8.49
C ALA A 60 -9.58 0.30 -7.01
N VAL A 61 -10.84 0.51 -6.62
CA VAL A 61 -11.31 0.28 -5.25
C VAL A 61 -11.17 -1.20 -4.85
N ALA A 62 -11.51 -2.12 -5.75
CA ALA A 62 -11.35 -3.55 -5.50
C ALA A 62 -9.88 -3.97 -5.35
N ALA A 63 -8.98 -3.40 -6.15
CA ALA A 63 -7.54 -3.64 -6.08
C ALA A 63 -6.94 -3.14 -4.75
N VAL A 64 -7.30 -1.93 -4.32
CA VAL A 64 -6.91 -1.39 -3.01
C VAL A 64 -7.43 -2.28 -1.88
N ALA A 65 -8.71 -2.66 -1.91
CA ALA A 65 -9.28 -3.53 -0.88
C ALA A 65 -8.55 -4.89 -0.81
N ALA A 66 -8.13 -5.44 -1.95
CA ALA A 66 -7.33 -6.66 -2.00
C ALA A 66 -5.93 -6.47 -1.39
N ALA A 67 -5.29 -5.32 -1.60
CA ALA A 67 -3.99 -5.00 -1.01
C ALA A 67 -4.08 -4.83 0.52
N GLU A 68 -5.13 -4.18 1.02
CA GLU A 68 -5.40 -4.08 2.45
C GLU A 68 -5.67 -5.44 3.09
N GLN A 69 -6.44 -6.31 2.41
CA GLN A 69 -6.68 -7.67 2.87
C GLN A 69 -5.40 -8.50 2.92
N TYR A 70 -4.50 -8.34 1.95
CA TYR A 70 -3.18 -8.98 1.97
C TYR A 70 -2.39 -8.56 3.22
N LEU A 71 -2.29 -7.27 3.51
CA LEU A 71 -1.60 -6.80 4.71
C LEU A 71 -2.25 -7.33 6.00
N ARG A 72 -3.59 -7.31 6.09
CA ARG A 72 -4.29 -7.91 7.24
C ARG A 72 -4.00 -9.39 7.40
N SER A 73 -3.86 -10.14 6.30
CA SER A 73 -3.50 -11.57 6.35
C SER A 73 -2.09 -11.83 6.92
N LEU A 74 -1.20 -10.85 6.81
CA LEU A 74 0.15 -10.89 7.39
C LEU A 74 0.19 -10.48 8.88
N GLY A 75 -0.97 -10.11 9.45
CA GLY A 75 -1.10 -9.72 10.85
C GLY A 75 -1.02 -8.21 11.11
N TYR A 76 -0.98 -7.36 10.07
CA TYR A 76 -1.14 -5.93 10.26
C TYR A 76 -2.58 -5.60 10.68
N ASP A 77 -2.74 -4.83 11.75
CA ASP A 77 -4.05 -4.42 12.23
C ASP A 77 -4.66 -3.38 11.29
N ALA A 78 -5.99 -3.22 11.36
CA ALA A 78 -6.70 -2.33 10.45
C ALA A 78 -6.26 -0.85 10.55
N ALA A 79 -5.93 -0.37 11.75
CA ALA A 79 -5.49 1.02 11.94
C ALA A 79 -4.08 1.26 11.39
N THR A 80 -3.20 0.26 11.50
CA THR A 80 -1.89 0.30 10.84
C THR A 80 -2.03 0.29 9.32
N VAL A 81 -2.88 -0.58 8.76
CA VAL A 81 -3.11 -0.66 7.30
C VAL A 81 -3.69 0.65 6.77
N GLU A 82 -4.62 1.29 7.48
CA GLU A 82 -5.16 2.60 7.10
C GLU A 82 -4.06 3.68 7.07
N ARG A 83 -3.12 3.66 8.03
CA ARG A 83 -1.97 4.58 8.06
C ARG A 83 -0.93 4.31 6.99
N MET A 84 -0.87 3.11 6.43
CA MET A 84 0.05 2.78 5.33
C MET A 84 -0.35 3.47 4.02
N ASP A 85 -1.59 3.97 3.93
CA ASP A 85 -2.11 4.76 2.82
C ASP A 85 -1.84 4.14 1.44
N ILE A 86 -2.09 2.84 1.30
CA ILE A 86 -1.83 2.10 0.05
C ILE A 86 -2.62 2.68 -1.13
N ALA A 87 -3.83 3.19 -0.88
CA ALA A 87 -4.64 3.85 -1.89
C ALA A 87 -4.13 5.25 -2.28
N GLY A 88 -3.13 5.79 -1.58
CA GLY A 88 -2.71 7.17 -1.78
C GLY A 88 -3.88 8.13 -1.60
N HIS A 89 -4.63 8.02 -0.49
CA HIS A 89 -5.53 9.07 -0.02
C HIS A 89 -4.71 10.29 0.47
N GLY A 90 -3.74 10.72 -0.34
CA GLY A 90 -3.19 12.05 -0.30
C GLY A 90 -4.28 13.01 -0.77
N THR A 91 -4.69 13.87 0.15
CA THR A 91 -5.35 15.19 -0.05
C THR A 91 -5.39 15.72 -1.48
#